data_AF-A0A8I2E5F2-F1
#
_entry.id   AF-A0A8I2E5F2-F1
#
_cell.length_a   1.000
_cell.length_b   1.000
_cell.length_c   1.000
_cell.angle_alpha   90.00
_cell.angle_beta   90.00
_cell.angle_gamma   90.00
#
_symmetry.space_group_name_H-M   'P 1'
#
loop_
_entity.id
_entity.type
_entity.pdbx_description
1 polymer ?
#
loop_
_entity_poly.entity_id
_entity_poly.type
_entity_poly.pdbx_seq_one_letter_code
_entity_poly.pdbx_strand_id
1 'polypeptide(L)'
;MSTLAIVGAGPQLGRSIGRRFAAEGVDVALIARSRTTLQAVADDLADTGVRAEAFPADVTDRPALHAALTAAEERLGPIDILEYSPAPSPADLRRAPLVEATKVTVDSVLAQLDLYLLGGVAAVQHVLPGMLERGTGTILVSSGAGSGPVIAPHVANVQIATGGMRNWILNLHAALSGTGVYAAHVAIAAYIGQGGHDSQPQTIADAYWRLHTERTEPELVIQDLPDDYLDRGLADKFVEP
;
A
#
# COMPACT_ATOMS: atom_id res chain seq x y z
N MET A 1 -14.67 -1.07 17.98
CA MET A 1 -14.40 -0.05 16.94
C MET A 1 -13.34 -0.63 16.05
N SER A 2 -13.43 -0.41 14.73
CA SER A 2 -12.49 -1.01 13.80
C SER A 2 -11.36 -0.06 13.47
N THR A 3 -10.14 -0.58 13.29
CA THR A 3 -8.94 0.21 12.97
C THR A 3 -8.35 -0.20 11.62
N LEU A 4 -8.11 0.79 10.77
CA LEU A 4 -7.34 0.69 9.54
C LEU A 4 -5.93 1.25 9.76
N ALA A 5 -4.90 0.45 9.51
CA ALA A 5 -3.53 0.93 9.41
C ALA A 5 -3.13 1.10 7.93
N ILE A 6 -2.79 2.32 7.53
CA ILE A 6 -2.28 2.66 6.19
C ILE A 6 -0.77 2.86 6.29
N VAL A 7 -0.01 1.86 5.83
CA VAL A 7 1.46 1.88 5.78
C VAL A 7 1.90 2.37 4.41
N GLY A 8 2.53 3.53 4.37
CA GLY A 8 2.76 4.28 3.13
C GLY A 8 1.79 5.46 2.93
N ALA A 9 1.10 5.90 4.00
CA ALA A 9 0.12 6.97 3.91
C ALA A 9 0.71 8.27 3.32
N GLY A 10 0.04 8.80 2.30
CA GLY A 10 0.42 10.02 1.59
C GLY A 10 -0.79 10.88 1.18
N PRO A 11 -0.54 12.08 0.63
CA PRO A 11 -1.57 13.11 0.43
C PRO A 11 -2.61 12.76 -0.64
N GLN A 12 -2.32 11.80 -1.52
CA GLN A 12 -3.21 11.39 -2.61
C GLN A 12 -4.02 10.15 -2.20
N LEU A 13 -3.51 8.96 -2.51
CA LEU A 13 -4.24 7.71 -2.33
C LEU A 13 -4.46 7.38 -0.86
N GLY A 14 -3.43 7.45 -0.01
CA GLY A 14 -3.55 7.17 1.43
C GLY A 14 -4.60 8.04 2.11
N ARG A 15 -4.65 9.34 1.80
CA ARG A 15 -5.72 10.25 2.27
C ARG A 15 -7.11 9.79 1.83
N SER A 16 -7.26 9.41 0.56
CA SER A 16 -8.56 9.04 -0.02
C SER A 16 -9.06 7.71 0.55
N ILE A 17 -8.17 6.72 0.68
CA ILE A 17 -8.45 5.46 1.38
C ILE A 17 -8.85 5.75 2.83
N GLY A 18 -8.05 6.52 3.56
CA GLY A 18 -8.34 6.89 4.95
C GLY A 18 -9.71 7.54 5.11
N ARG A 19 -10.02 8.57 4.30
CA ARG A 19 -11.31 9.25 4.34
C ARG A 19 -12.48 8.32 3.99
N ARG A 20 -12.29 7.42 3.01
CA ARG A 20 -13.33 6.47 2.61
C ARG A 20 -13.69 5.49 3.72
N PHE A 21 -12.70 4.96 4.44
CA PHE A 21 -12.93 4.06 5.57
C PHE A 21 -13.42 4.83 6.80
N ALA A 22 -12.91 6.04 7.04
CA ALA A 22 -13.38 6.92 8.11
C ALA A 22 -14.87 7.28 7.97
N ALA A 23 -15.37 7.46 6.75
CA ALA A 23 -16.80 7.67 6.49
C ALA A 23 -17.71 6.52 6.97
N GLU A 24 -17.14 5.34 7.22
CA GLU A 24 -17.82 4.14 7.73
C GLU A 24 -17.56 3.92 9.23
N GLY A 25 -16.96 4.91 9.92
CA GLY A 25 -16.67 4.84 11.36
C GLY A 25 -15.41 4.05 11.72
N VAL A 26 -14.48 3.86 10.78
CA VAL A 26 -13.20 3.16 10.99
C VAL A 26 -12.14 4.17 11.43
N ASP A 27 -11.49 3.92 12.57
CA ASP A 27 -10.35 4.72 13.03
C ASP A 27 -9.12 4.45 12.13
N VAL A 28 -8.28 5.46 11.92
CA VAL A 28 -7.19 5.41 10.92
C VAL A 28 -5.83 5.66 11.56
N ALA A 29 -4.95 4.66 11.53
CA ALA A 29 -3.52 4.79 11.80
C ALA A 29 -2.76 5.10 10.51
N LEU A 30 -2.14 6.28 10.44
CA LEU A 30 -1.36 6.73 9.29
C LEU A 30 0.13 6.50 9.57
N ILE A 31 0.79 5.65 8.79
CA ILE A 31 2.20 5.29 8.96
C ILE A 31 2.99 5.66 7.70
N ALA A 32 3.97 6.56 7.84
CA ALA A 32 4.96 6.91 6.81
C ALA A 32 6.12 7.68 7.46
N ARG A 33 7.15 8.05 6.68
CA ARG A 33 8.34 8.73 7.23
C ARG A 33 8.08 10.15 7.73
N SER A 34 7.28 10.91 6.99
CA SER A 34 7.08 12.34 7.23
C SER A 34 5.93 12.59 8.21
N ARG A 35 6.24 12.95 9.46
CA ARG A 35 5.23 13.36 10.44
C ARG A 35 4.35 14.50 9.92
N THR A 36 4.93 15.48 9.23
CA THR A 36 4.21 16.62 8.66
C THR A 36 3.18 16.18 7.62
N THR A 37 3.55 15.25 6.73
CA THR A 37 2.62 14.70 5.74
C THR A 37 1.49 13.93 6.41
N LEU A 38 1.81 13.10 7.41
CA LEU A 38 0.80 12.34 8.14
C LEU A 38 -0.16 13.25 8.91
N GLN A 39 0.35 14.33 9.52
CA GLN A 39 -0.50 15.28 10.24
C GLN A 39 -1.46 15.99 9.27
N ALA A 40 -1.00 16.42 8.10
CA ALA A 40 -1.87 17.02 7.10
C ALA A 40 -2.98 16.05 6.64
N VAL A 41 -2.66 14.76 6.49
CA VAL A 41 -3.67 13.74 6.17
C VAL A 41 -4.64 13.53 7.34
N ALA A 42 -4.15 13.48 8.59
CA ALA A 42 -5.00 13.35 9.77
C ALA A 42 -5.96 14.54 9.91
N ASP A 43 -5.47 15.77 9.69
CA ASP A 43 -6.26 17.00 9.72
C ASP A 43 -7.36 16.98 8.65
N ASP A 44 -7.05 16.50 7.44
CA ASP A 44 -8.03 16.32 6.35
C ASP A 44 -9.12 15.28 6.66
N LEU A 45 -8.92 14.43 7.67
CA LEU A 45 -9.89 13.43 8.14
C LEU A 45 -10.66 13.89 9.39
N ALA A 46 -10.30 15.03 9.99
CA ALA A 46 -10.86 15.45 11.28
C ALA A 46 -12.38 15.69 11.28
N ASP A 47 -12.96 16.04 10.12
CA ASP A 47 -14.40 16.25 9.93
C ASP A 47 -15.22 14.97 9.89
N THR A 48 -14.59 13.80 9.78
CA THR A 48 -15.28 12.50 9.68
C THR A 48 -15.78 11.97 11.02
N GLY A 49 -15.28 12.52 12.14
CA GLY A 49 -15.68 12.13 13.50
C GLY A 49 -15.00 10.85 14.03
N VAL A 50 -14.12 10.22 13.26
CA VAL A 50 -13.26 9.12 13.73
C VAL A 50 -11.92 9.63 14.24
N ARG A 51 -11.13 8.78 14.88
CA ARG A 51 -9.75 9.08 15.25
C ARG A 51 -8.83 8.77 14.06
N ALA A 52 -8.15 9.78 13.55
CA ALA A 52 -7.06 9.63 12.58
C ALA A 52 -5.75 10.12 13.21
N GLU A 53 -4.74 9.26 13.29
CA GLU A 53 -3.51 9.54 14.05
C GLU A 53 -2.23 9.18 13.29
N ALA A 54 -1.19 9.98 13.50
CA ALA A 54 0.10 9.86 12.81
C ALA A 54 1.14 9.05 13.60
N PHE A 55 1.67 8.00 12.98
CA PHE A 55 2.69 7.09 13.51
C PHE A 55 3.90 7.03 12.58
N PRO A 56 4.89 7.93 12.73
CA PRO A 56 5.99 7.99 11.79
C PRO A 56 6.91 6.76 11.87
N ALA A 57 7.17 6.14 10.74
CA ALA A 57 8.14 5.05 10.59
C ALA A 57 8.65 4.95 9.15
N ASP A 58 9.87 4.44 9.00
CA ASP A 58 10.38 3.94 7.72
C ASP A 58 10.13 2.43 7.66
N VAL A 59 9.47 1.95 6.61
CA VAL A 59 9.16 0.51 6.45
C VAL A 59 10.41 -0.34 6.25
N THR A 60 11.54 0.26 5.89
CA THR A 60 12.84 -0.41 5.80
C THR A 60 13.53 -0.55 7.17
N ASP A 61 13.06 0.18 8.18
CA ASP A 61 13.46 0.02 9.58
C ASP A 61 12.41 -0.84 10.31
N ARG A 62 12.69 -2.13 10.46
CA ARG A 62 11.70 -3.12 10.97
C ARG A 62 11.36 -2.87 12.43
N PRO A 63 12.34 -2.61 13.32
CA PRO A 63 12.05 -2.17 14.68
C PRO A 63 11.14 -0.92 14.72
N ALA A 64 11.40 0.10 13.88
CA ALA A 64 10.58 1.30 13.85
C ALA A 64 9.16 1.03 13.34
N LEU A 65 9.01 0.24 12.27
CA LEU A 65 7.71 -0.16 11.74
C LEU A 65 6.90 -0.96 12.78
N HIS A 66 7.54 -1.92 13.44
CA HIS A 66 6.91 -2.68 14.52
C HIS A 66 6.44 -1.75 15.65
N ALA A 67 7.29 -0.85 16.12
CA ALA A 67 6.95 0.10 17.18
C ALA A 67 5.77 1.02 16.79
N ALA A 68 5.72 1.46 15.52
CA ALA A 68 4.61 2.27 15.01
C ALA A 68 3.29 1.50 14.96
N LEU A 69 3.31 0.24 14.52
CA LEU A 69 2.12 -0.61 14.50
C LEU A 69 1.64 -0.94 15.93
N THR A 70 2.55 -1.27 16.85
CA THR A 70 2.21 -1.46 18.27
C THR A 70 1.56 -0.21 18.87
N ALA A 71 2.16 0.96 18.65
CA ALA A 71 1.60 2.22 19.16
C ALA A 71 0.23 2.54 18.56
N ALA A 72 -0.02 2.16 17.30
CA ALA A 72 -1.33 2.27 16.67
C ALA A 72 -2.36 1.37 17.35
N GLU A 73 -2.01 0.11 17.64
CA GLU A 73 -2.89 -0.80 18.35
C GLU A 73 -3.20 -0.34 19.78
N GLU A 74 -2.20 0.19 20.50
CA GLU A 74 -2.38 0.71 21.86
C GLU A 74 -3.33 1.92 21.91
N ARG A 75 -3.27 2.80 20.90
CA ARG A 75 -4.05 4.03 20.87
C ARG A 75 -5.43 3.85 20.26
N LEU A 76 -5.52 3.13 19.14
CA LEU A 76 -6.75 3.00 18.36
C LEU A 76 -7.49 1.68 18.61
N GLY A 77 -6.80 0.68 19.16
CA GLY A 77 -7.30 -0.69 19.28
C GLY A 77 -6.74 -1.59 18.18
N PRO A 78 -7.01 -2.91 18.24
CA PRO A 78 -6.42 -3.89 17.33
C PRO A 78 -6.57 -3.51 15.86
N ILE A 79 -5.53 -3.69 15.06
CA ILE A 79 -5.60 -3.42 13.62
C ILE A 79 -6.45 -4.51 12.96
N ASP A 80 -7.61 -4.14 12.43
CA ASP A 80 -8.51 -5.05 11.72
C ASP A 80 -8.27 -5.03 10.21
N ILE A 81 -7.75 -3.92 9.71
CA ILE A 81 -7.46 -3.72 8.29
C ILE A 81 -6.04 -3.17 8.17
N LEU A 82 -5.18 -3.89 7.47
CA LEU A 82 -3.86 -3.41 7.06
C LEU A 82 -3.91 -3.06 5.58
N GLU A 83 -3.53 -1.84 5.24
CA GLU A 83 -3.24 -1.39 3.88
C GLU A 83 -1.73 -1.10 3.79
N TYR A 84 -1.04 -1.73 2.84
CA TYR A 84 0.39 -1.56 2.63
C TYR A 84 0.67 -1.03 1.22
N SER A 85 1.08 0.23 1.12
CA SER A 85 1.31 0.97 -0.13
C SER A 85 2.47 1.98 -0.08
N PRO A 86 3.67 1.63 0.39
CA PRO A 86 4.77 2.59 0.40
C PRO A 86 5.16 3.01 -1.03
N ALA A 87 5.49 4.28 -1.19
CA ALA A 87 6.07 4.84 -2.41
C ALA A 87 7.47 5.40 -2.14
N PRO A 88 8.41 5.26 -3.08
CA PRO A 88 9.73 5.85 -2.94
C PRO A 88 9.65 7.37 -3.04
N SER A 89 10.45 8.06 -2.24
CA SER A 89 10.67 9.50 -2.35
C SER A 89 11.68 9.80 -3.46
N PRO A 90 11.78 11.06 -3.92
CA PRO A 90 12.85 11.47 -4.83
C PRO A 90 14.26 11.16 -4.31
N ALA A 91 14.47 11.15 -2.99
CA ALA A 91 15.75 10.78 -2.40
C ALA A 91 16.03 9.28 -2.52
N ASP A 92 15.00 8.44 -2.34
CA ASP A 92 15.13 6.99 -2.52
C ASP A 92 15.47 6.64 -3.96
N LEU A 93 14.81 7.30 -4.93
CA LEU A 93 15.08 7.08 -6.36
C LEU A 93 16.46 7.55 -6.81
N ARG A 94 17.04 8.56 -6.14
CA ARG A 94 18.45 8.92 -6.36
C ARG A 94 19.41 7.84 -5.85
N ARG A 95 19.08 7.18 -4.74
CA ARG A 95 19.91 6.12 -4.13
C ARG A 95 19.72 4.77 -4.82
N ALA A 96 18.50 4.43 -5.19
CA ALA A 96 18.07 3.18 -5.80
C ALA A 96 17.18 3.51 -7.02
N PRO A 97 17.79 3.88 -8.16
CA PRO A 97 17.05 4.29 -9.35
C PRO A 97 16.22 3.15 -9.93
N LEU A 98 15.23 3.54 -10.74
CA LEU A 98 14.48 2.61 -11.58
C LEU A 98 15.42 2.08 -12.67
N VAL A 99 15.40 0.76 -12.87
CA VAL A 99 16.31 0.08 -13.78
C VAL A 99 15.53 -0.68 -14.84
N GLU A 100 15.97 -0.51 -16.09
CA GLU A 100 15.41 -1.22 -17.24
C GLU A 100 15.79 -2.72 -17.21
N ALA A 101 14.91 -3.58 -17.72
CA ALA A 101 15.02 -5.04 -17.67
C ALA A 101 16.39 -5.61 -18.06
N THR A 102 17.05 -5.08 -19.10
CA THR A 102 18.37 -5.57 -19.54
C THR A 102 19.54 -5.11 -18.66
N LYS A 103 19.29 -4.18 -17.74
CA LYS A 103 20.33 -3.54 -16.89
C LYS A 103 20.19 -3.89 -15.41
N VAL A 104 19.24 -4.75 -15.05
CA VAL A 104 18.99 -5.15 -13.66
C VAL A 104 20.25 -5.80 -13.07
N THR A 105 20.64 -5.33 -11.89
CA THR A 105 21.70 -5.92 -11.06
C THR A 105 21.12 -6.40 -9.72
N VAL A 106 21.84 -7.27 -9.02
CA VAL A 106 21.47 -7.72 -7.67
C VAL A 106 21.23 -6.51 -6.75
N ASP A 107 22.16 -5.57 -6.71
CA ASP A 107 22.08 -4.37 -5.86
C ASP A 107 20.86 -3.50 -6.19
N SER A 108 20.51 -3.37 -7.47
CA SER A 108 19.34 -2.59 -7.90
C SER A 108 18.02 -3.18 -7.41
N VAL A 109 17.98 -4.48 -7.12
CA VAL A 109 16.80 -5.22 -6.66
C VAL A 109 16.73 -5.25 -5.14
N LEU A 110 17.87 -5.34 -4.43
CA LEU A 110 17.89 -5.44 -2.97
C LEU A 110 17.12 -4.30 -2.28
N ALA A 111 17.31 -3.04 -2.71
CA ALA A 111 16.58 -1.91 -2.16
C ALA A 111 15.06 -1.98 -2.43
N GLN A 112 14.66 -2.52 -3.58
CA GLN A 112 13.24 -2.69 -3.94
C GLN A 112 12.60 -3.82 -3.13
N LEU A 113 13.33 -4.92 -2.89
CA LEU A 113 12.92 -5.99 -2.00
C LEU A 113 12.73 -5.46 -0.58
N ASP A 114 13.63 -4.61 -0.12
CA ASP A 114 13.60 -4.04 1.22
C ASP A 114 12.32 -3.21 1.45
N LEU A 115 12.03 -2.30 0.52
CA LEU A 115 10.90 -1.38 0.55
C LEU A 115 9.57 -2.07 0.28
N TYR A 116 9.44 -2.80 -0.84
CA TYR A 116 8.14 -3.31 -1.26
C TYR A 116 7.82 -4.65 -0.64
N LEU A 117 8.78 -5.59 -0.58
CA LEU A 117 8.51 -6.96 -0.14
C LEU A 117 8.67 -7.12 1.37
N LEU A 118 9.87 -6.90 1.88
CA LEU A 118 10.23 -7.23 3.25
C LEU A 118 9.54 -6.32 4.28
N GLY A 119 9.31 -5.05 3.95
CA GLY A 119 8.48 -4.18 4.80
C GLY A 119 7.03 -4.66 4.90
N GLY A 120 6.45 -5.17 3.81
CA GLY A 120 5.09 -5.73 3.82
C GLY A 120 5.02 -7.05 4.57
N VAL A 121 6.04 -7.91 4.43
CA VAL A 121 6.19 -9.12 5.27
C VAL A 121 6.22 -8.76 6.75
N ALA A 122 6.99 -7.73 7.13
CA ALA A 122 7.07 -7.29 8.52
C ALA A 122 5.73 -6.75 9.05
N ALA A 123 5.01 -5.95 8.24
CA ALA A 123 3.70 -5.42 8.62
C ALA A 123 2.65 -6.54 8.80
N VAL A 124 2.59 -7.50 7.87
CA VAL A 124 1.70 -8.65 7.97
C VAL A 124 2.07 -9.56 9.15
N GLN A 125 3.35 -9.83 9.37
CA GLN A 125 3.80 -10.62 10.54
C GLN A 125 3.35 -10.01 11.86
N HIS A 126 3.27 -8.68 11.94
CA HIS A 126 2.81 -7.98 13.12
C HIS A 126 1.30 -8.18 13.36
N VAL A 127 0.47 -7.94 12.34
CA VAL A 127 -0.99 -7.91 12.53
C VAL A 127 -1.67 -9.28 12.42
N LEU A 128 -1.08 -10.21 11.65
CA LEU A 128 -1.71 -11.48 11.30
C LEU A 128 -2.03 -12.37 12.51
N PRO A 129 -1.15 -12.55 13.51
CA PRO A 129 -1.47 -13.36 14.69
C PRO A 129 -2.73 -12.89 15.39
N GLY A 130 -2.86 -11.58 15.63
CA GLY A 130 -4.04 -10.99 16.24
C GLY A 130 -5.30 -11.14 15.38
N MET A 131 -5.20 -11.01 14.06
CA MET A 131 -6.33 -11.24 13.15
C MET A 131 -6.81 -12.71 13.19
N LEU A 132 -5.87 -13.66 13.22
CA LEU A 132 -6.18 -15.09 13.32
C LEU A 132 -6.85 -15.45 14.64
N GLU A 133 -6.36 -14.91 15.76
CA GLU A 133 -6.97 -15.10 17.08
C GLU A 133 -8.42 -14.58 17.14
N ARG A 134 -8.69 -13.45 16.47
CA ARG A 134 -10.04 -12.87 16.40
C ARG A 134 -10.93 -13.55 15.34
N GLY A 135 -10.37 -14.37 14.46
CA GLY A 135 -11.10 -14.97 13.33
C GLY A 135 -11.61 -13.93 12.32
N THR A 136 -11.00 -12.74 12.28
CA THR A 136 -11.37 -11.67 11.37
C THR A 136 -10.19 -10.74 11.12
N GLY A 137 -10.06 -10.27 9.89
CA GLY A 137 -9.05 -9.31 9.49
C GLY A 137 -9.04 -9.10 7.99
N THR A 138 -8.42 -8.02 7.54
CA THR A 138 -8.21 -7.73 6.12
C THR A 138 -6.80 -7.20 5.89
N ILE A 139 -6.10 -7.79 4.93
CA ILE A 139 -4.77 -7.37 4.48
C ILE A 139 -4.89 -6.98 3.01
N LEU A 140 -4.67 -5.71 2.71
CA LEU A 140 -4.65 -5.16 1.35
C LEU A 140 -3.22 -4.72 1.06
N VAL A 141 -2.63 -5.23 -0.01
CA VAL A 141 -1.28 -4.85 -0.41
C VAL A 141 -1.29 -4.28 -1.81
N SER A 142 -0.75 -3.09 -1.93
CA SER A 142 -0.78 -2.29 -3.14
C SER A 142 0.57 -2.29 -3.82
N SER A 143 0.59 -2.38 -5.14
CA SER A 143 1.80 -2.14 -5.93
C SER A 143 1.47 -1.51 -7.28
N GLY A 144 2.51 -1.01 -7.96
CA GLY A 144 2.35 -0.49 -9.32
C GLY A 144 2.07 -1.58 -10.35
N ALA A 145 1.57 -1.14 -11.50
CA ALA A 145 1.22 -1.91 -12.70
C ALA A 145 2.06 -3.17 -12.98
N GLY A 146 3.39 -3.06 -12.85
CA GLY A 146 4.33 -4.09 -13.25
C GLY A 146 4.41 -5.31 -12.32
N SER A 147 3.63 -5.35 -11.23
CA SER A 147 3.35 -6.61 -10.52
C SER A 147 2.29 -7.47 -11.21
N GLY A 148 1.41 -6.85 -12.01
CA GLY A 148 0.25 -7.47 -12.68
C GLY A 148 0.47 -7.67 -14.18
N PRO A 149 -0.60 -7.63 -15.02
CA PRO A 149 -0.51 -7.94 -16.45
C PRO A 149 0.22 -6.88 -17.29
N VAL A 150 0.63 -5.75 -16.70
CA VAL A 150 1.22 -4.63 -17.43
C VAL A 150 2.73 -4.81 -17.58
N ILE A 151 3.19 -4.80 -18.83
CA ILE A 151 4.61 -4.84 -19.18
C ILE A 151 5.17 -3.42 -19.04
N ALA A 152 6.24 -3.25 -18.26
CA ALA A 152 6.90 -1.95 -18.11
C ALA A 152 8.43 -2.11 -17.97
N PRO A 153 9.18 -2.22 -19.07
CA PRO A 153 10.59 -2.62 -19.04
C PRO A 153 11.47 -1.67 -18.21
N HIS A 154 11.15 -0.37 -18.17
CA HIS A 154 11.95 0.68 -17.52
C HIS A 154 11.94 0.66 -15.98
N VAL A 155 11.10 -0.17 -15.36
CA VAL A 155 10.99 -0.28 -13.89
C VAL A 155 11.16 -1.72 -13.40
N ALA A 156 11.90 -2.53 -14.15
CA ALA A 156 12.01 -3.97 -13.95
C ALA A 156 12.54 -4.38 -12.57
N ASN A 157 13.47 -3.60 -11.98
CA ASN A 157 13.96 -3.88 -10.62
C ASN A 157 12.85 -3.78 -9.55
N VAL A 158 11.91 -2.85 -9.72
CA VAL A 158 10.71 -2.75 -8.87
C VAL A 158 9.79 -3.94 -9.09
N GLN A 159 9.57 -4.33 -10.35
CA GLN A 159 8.68 -5.43 -10.72
C GLN A 159 9.08 -6.76 -10.11
N ILE A 160 10.39 -7.02 -9.99
CA ILE A 160 10.88 -8.23 -9.32
C ILE A 160 10.40 -8.28 -7.87
N ALA A 161 10.50 -7.16 -7.13
CA ALA A 161 10.05 -7.09 -5.75
C ALA A 161 8.53 -7.15 -5.62
N THR A 162 7.81 -6.37 -6.43
CA THR A 162 6.34 -6.29 -6.36
C THR A 162 5.65 -7.53 -6.93
N GLY A 163 6.27 -8.23 -7.88
CA GLY A 163 5.80 -9.53 -8.38
C GLY A 163 5.94 -10.63 -7.32
N GLY A 164 7.05 -10.63 -6.57
CA GLY A 164 7.20 -11.48 -5.38
C GLY A 164 6.15 -11.20 -4.32
N MET A 165 5.90 -9.92 -4.02
CA MET A 165 4.84 -9.50 -3.10
C MET A 165 3.47 -9.99 -3.54
N ARG A 166 3.09 -9.73 -4.80
CA ARG A 166 1.83 -10.22 -5.37
C ARG A 166 1.68 -11.72 -5.21
N ASN A 167 2.68 -12.50 -5.63
CA ASN A 167 2.63 -13.96 -5.54
C ASN A 167 2.42 -14.43 -4.10
N TRP A 168 3.15 -13.83 -3.15
CA TRP A 168 3.01 -14.18 -1.74
C TRP A 168 1.62 -13.85 -1.19
N ILE A 169 1.05 -12.68 -1.50
CA ILE A 169 -0.28 -12.29 -1.01
C ILE A 169 -1.41 -13.18 -1.54
N LEU A 170 -1.34 -13.60 -2.81
CA LEU A 170 -2.30 -14.56 -3.36
C LEU A 170 -2.21 -15.93 -2.67
N ASN A 171 -1.00 -16.39 -2.34
CA ASN A 171 -0.81 -17.63 -1.59
C ASN A 171 -1.24 -17.47 -0.12
N LEU A 172 -0.99 -16.30 0.48
CA LEU A 172 -1.46 -15.99 1.82
C LEU A 172 -2.99 -16.03 1.88
N HIS A 173 -3.69 -15.42 0.92
CA HIS A 173 -5.15 -15.53 0.82
C HIS A 173 -5.62 -16.99 0.83
N ALA A 174 -5.02 -17.83 -0.03
CA ALA A 174 -5.37 -19.25 -0.11
C ALA A 174 -5.12 -19.98 1.22
N ALA A 175 -4.01 -19.69 1.90
CA ALA A 175 -3.67 -20.27 3.20
C ALA A 175 -4.59 -19.81 4.34
N LEU A 176 -5.22 -18.64 4.22
CA LEU A 176 -6.15 -18.08 5.20
C LEU A 176 -7.60 -18.57 5.00
N SER A 177 -7.86 -19.40 4.00
CA SER A 177 -9.20 -19.95 3.75
C SER A 177 -9.78 -20.62 4.99
N GLY A 178 -11.00 -20.23 5.38
CA GLY A 178 -11.69 -20.75 6.56
C GLY A 178 -11.29 -20.11 7.90
N THR A 179 -10.31 -19.20 7.93
CA THR A 179 -9.90 -18.49 9.16
C THR A 179 -10.71 -17.22 9.45
N GLY A 180 -11.45 -16.71 8.46
CA GLY A 180 -12.15 -15.42 8.53
C GLY A 180 -11.27 -14.19 8.24
N VAL A 181 -9.95 -14.40 8.10
CA VAL A 181 -8.99 -13.37 7.64
C VAL A 181 -8.91 -13.38 6.11
N TYR A 182 -8.95 -12.19 5.52
CA TYR A 182 -8.89 -12.00 4.08
C TYR A 182 -7.60 -11.27 3.70
N ALA A 183 -6.92 -11.73 2.65
CA ALA A 183 -5.79 -11.04 2.06
C ALA A 183 -6.05 -10.79 0.58
N ALA A 184 -5.66 -9.63 0.07
CA ALA A 184 -5.79 -9.30 -1.35
C ALA A 184 -4.68 -8.37 -1.82
N HIS A 185 -4.37 -8.50 -3.11
CA HIS A 185 -3.40 -7.67 -3.81
C HIS A 185 -4.12 -6.66 -4.72
N VAL A 186 -3.62 -5.44 -4.78
CA VAL A 186 -4.12 -4.39 -5.66
C VAL A 186 -3.00 -3.90 -6.57
N ALA A 187 -3.10 -4.20 -7.86
CA ALA A 187 -2.18 -3.70 -8.88
C ALA A 187 -2.73 -2.39 -9.48
N ILE A 188 -2.03 -1.27 -9.25
CA ILE A 188 -2.42 0.05 -9.76
C ILE A 188 -1.56 0.41 -10.97
N ALA A 189 -2.15 0.27 -12.14
CA ALA A 189 -1.65 0.74 -13.41
C ALA A 189 -2.35 2.04 -13.80
N ALA A 190 -2.04 3.11 -13.09
CA ALA A 190 -2.58 4.44 -13.36
C ALA A 190 -1.63 5.55 -12.88
N TYR A 191 -1.76 6.74 -13.47
CA TYR A 191 -1.23 7.97 -12.88
C TYR A 191 -2.30 8.54 -11.94
N ILE A 192 -2.15 8.29 -10.64
CA ILE A 192 -3.18 8.62 -9.64
C ILE A 192 -3.52 10.12 -9.71
N GLY A 193 -4.80 10.43 -9.99
CA GLY A 193 -5.32 11.79 -10.12
C GLY A 193 -5.00 12.51 -11.43
N GLN A 194 -4.28 11.87 -12.37
CA GLN A 194 -3.86 12.48 -13.65
C GLN A 194 -4.39 11.74 -14.88
N GLY A 195 -5.02 10.56 -14.70
CA GLY A 195 -5.63 9.77 -15.77
C GLY A 195 -7.15 9.98 -15.88
N GLY A 196 -7.84 8.95 -16.40
CA GLY A 196 -9.29 8.89 -16.49
C GLY A 196 -10.00 8.67 -15.13
N HIS A 197 -11.23 8.17 -15.19
CA HIS A 197 -12.08 7.97 -14.01
C HIS A 197 -11.47 6.99 -12.99
N ASP A 198 -10.82 5.93 -13.48
CA ASP A 198 -10.32 4.83 -12.65
C ASP A 198 -9.00 5.20 -11.95
N SER A 199 -8.29 6.21 -12.45
CA SER A 199 -7.12 6.78 -11.79
C SER A 199 -7.44 7.74 -10.64
N GLN A 200 -8.72 8.13 -10.46
CA GLN A 200 -9.08 9.13 -9.45
C GLN A 200 -8.92 8.54 -8.04
N PRO A 201 -8.26 9.25 -7.10
CA PRO A 201 -8.01 8.73 -5.76
C PRO A 201 -9.27 8.23 -5.03
N GLN A 202 -10.40 8.91 -5.20
CA GLN A 202 -11.67 8.50 -4.61
C GLN A 202 -12.22 7.21 -5.23
N THR A 203 -12.19 7.09 -6.56
CA THR A 203 -12.61 5.86 -7.27
C THR A 203 -11.77 4.66 -6.81
N ILE A 204 -10.46 4.85 -6.68
CA ILE A 204 -9.57 3.81 -6.15
C ILE A 204 -9.95 3.47 -4.70
N ALA A 205 -10.16 4.47 -3.84
CA ALA A 205 -10.55 4.24 -2.45
C ALA A 205 -11.88 3.47 -2.31
N ASP A 206 -12.87 3.77 -3.16
CA ASP A 206 -14.14 3.03 -3.21
C ASP A 206 -13.93 1.56 -3.61
N ALA A 207 -12.98 1.28 -4.51
CA ALA A 207 -12.60 -0.08 -4.86
C ALA A 207 -11.95 -0.83 -3.68
N TYR A 208 -11.14 -0.16 -2.85
CA TYR A 208 -10.57 -0.77 -1.63
C TYR A 208 -11.63 -1.11 -0.61
N TRP A 209 -12.62 -0.22 -0.42
CA TRP A 209 -13.75 -0.50 0.44
C TRP A 209 -14.56 -1.71 -0.04
N ARG A 210 -14.84 -1.77 -1.35
CA ARG A 210 -15.51 -2.93 -1.96
C ARG A 210 -14.71 -4.21 -1.75
N LEU A 211 -13.41 -4.19 -2.01
CA LEU A 211 -12.53 -5.34 -1.84
C LEU A 211 -12.54 -5.85 -0.39
N HIS A 212 -12.49 -4.94 0.58
CA HIS A 212 -12.57 -5.27 2.02
C HIS A 212 -13.93 -5.88 2.43
N THR A 213 -15.03 -5.36 1.89
CA THR A 213 -16.39 -5.71 2.31
C THR A 213 -16.96 -6.92 1.58
N GLU A 214 -16.73 -7.02 0.28
CA GLU A 214 -17.25 -8.11 -0.55
C GLU A 214 -16.35 -9.36 -0.51
N ARG A 215 -15.03 -9.18 -0.44
CA ARG A 215 -14.03 -10.27 -0.31
C ARG A 215 -14.16 -11.38 -1.35
N THR A 216 -14.59 -11.02 -2.56
CA THR A 216 -14.94 -11.97 -3.64
C THR A 216 -13.72 -12.45 -4.43
N GLU A 217 -12.69 -11.63 -4.55
CA GLU A 217 -11.49 -11.91 -5.33
C GLU A 217 -10.22 -11.56 -4.54
N PRO A 218 -9.13 -12.34 -4.65
CA PRO A 218 -7.87 -12.04 -3.95
C PRO A 218 -7.00 -11.02 -4.70
N GLU A 219 -7.46 -10.51 -5.84
CA GLU A 219 -6.71 -9.60 -6.69
C GLU A 219 -7.64 -8.57 -7.35
N LEU A 220 -7.22 -7.31 -7.34
CA LEU A 220 -7.82 -6.23 -8.11
C LEU A 220 -6.75 -5.59 -8.99
N VAL A 221 -7.06 -5.41 -10.28
CA VAL A 221 -6.21 -4.66 -11.22
C VAL A 221 -6.94 -3.39 -11.65
N ILE A 222 -6.35 -2.24 -11.32
CA ILE A 222 -6.84 -0.93 -11.75
C ILE A 222 -5.96 -0.49 -12.92
N GLN A 223 -6.53 -0.39 -14.12
CA GLN A 223 -5.78 -0.08 -15.34
C GLN A 223 -6.38 1.12 -16.07
N ASP A 224 -5.64 2.23 -16.03
CA ASP A 224 -5.98 3.52 -16.62
C ASP A 224 -4.69 4.24 -17.08
N LEU A 225 -3.80 3.47 -17.75
CA LEU A 225 -2.64 4.01 -18.44
C LEU A 225 -3.01 4.37 -19.89
N PRO A 226 -2.44 5.43 -20.46
CA PRO A 226 -2.65 5.77 -21.87
C PRO A 226 -2.01 4.71 -22.79
N ASP A 227 -2.48 4.59 -24.03
CA ASP A 227 -1.99 3.57 -25.00
C ASP A 227 -0.48 3.68 -25.29
N ASP A 228 0.10 4.87 -25.13
CA ASP A 228 1.52 5.17 -25.35
C ASP A 228 2.36 5.10 -24.06
N TYR A 229 1.87 4.47 -22.99
CA TYR A 229 2.55 4.45 -21.69
C TYR A 229 3.96 3.85 -21.71
N LEU A 230 4.25 2.97 -22.68
CA LEU A 230 5.58 2.39 -22.89
C LEU A 230 6.58 3.44 -23.36
N ASP A 231 6.13 4.42 -24.15
CA ASP A 231 6.97 5.49 -24.70
C ASP A 231 7.18 6.63 -23.69
N ARG A 232 6.24 6.80 -22.75
CA ARG A 232 6.23 7.90 -21.77
C ARG A 232 7.08 7.68 -20.53
N GLY A 233 7.94 6.66 -20.48
CA GLY A 233 8.82 6.40 -19.35
C GLY A 233 8.12 6.48 -18.00
N LEU A 234 7.52 5.38 -17.51
CA LEU A 234 6.82 5.30 -16.20
C LEU A 234 7.59 5.82 -14.97
N ALA A 235 8.88 6.18 -15.12
CA ALA A 235 9.69 6.88 -14.15
C ALA A 235 9.27 8.36 -13.96
N ASP A 236 8.73 9.03 -14.98
CA ASP A 236 8.42 10.47 -14.95
C ASP A 236 7.39 10.82 -13.86
N LYS A 237 6.51 9.88 -13.49
CA LYS A 237 5.55 10.03 -12.39
C LYS A 237 6.17 10.20 -11.00
N PHE A 238 7.45 9.90 -10.85
CA PHE A 238 8.17 10.05 -9.59
C PHE A 238 9.18 11.21 -9.61
N VAL A 239 9.29 11.94 -10.74
CA VAL A 239 10.29 12.99 -10.94
C VAL A 239 9.67 14.39 -10.93
N GLU A 240 8.37 14.55 -11.17
CA GLU A 240 7.71 15.85 -11.06
C GLU A 240 7.08 16.11 -9.67
N PRO A 241 7.17 17.36 -9.16
CA PRO A 241 6.83 17.74 -7.78
C PRO A 241 5.34 17.71 -7.43
#